data_AF-A0A9E5R250-F1
#
_entry.id   AF-A0A9E5R250-F1
#
_cell.length_a   1.000
_cell.length_b   1.000
_cell.length_c   1.000
_cell.angle_alpha   90.00
_cell.angle_beta   90.00
_cell.angle_gamma   90.00
#
_symmetry.space_group_name_H-M   'P 1'
#
loop_
_entity.id
_entity.type
_entity.pdbx_description
1 polymer ?
#
loop_
_entity_poly.entity_id
_entity_poly.type
_entity_poly.pdbx_seq_one_letter_code
_entity_poly.pdbx_strand_id
1 'polypeptide(L)'
;MLTAHSLAVIRAGQHASGAYVASPTFSQYGYSWLRDGTWIAYAMDLAGDHASASAFYRWVGRALEGQAARIERLLASLERGETPAEQDYLPTRFTLAGCAEENSLWWDFQLDGYGTWLWGAVAHIEQTGDLALWAVLSGAVELTLRYLGALWQAPNYDCWEEHRQHIHPATLAAIYGGLRAVQRLEPARIPAGWPEAIRAYVLEKAIAPAGHVMKFLGNPVVDASLLWLACLMACWTSKTRPFSARWNASKPTCTALAAASIATRPTSTMAAASGCCWLPGWAGPMPNWGEQPKPTACCAGFGRGRG
;
A
#
# COMPACT_ATOMS: atom_id res chain seq x y z
N MET A 1 23.12 12.55 9.96
CA MET A 1 23.08 11.96 11.32
C MET A 1 21.74 11.27 11.60
N LEU A 2 20.58 11.86 11.29
CA LEU A 2 19.28 11.21 11.50
C LEU A 2 19.06 9.96 10.62
N THR A 3 19.30 10.04 9.30
CA THR A 3 19.11 8.89 8.38
C THR A 3 19.88 7.66 8.82
N ALA A 4 21.17 7.81 9.17
CA ALA A 4 22.00 6.69 9.62
C ALA A 4 21.47 6.07 10.93
N HIS A 5 20.98 6.90 11.85
CA HIS A 5 20.36 6.42 13.08
C HIS A 5 19.03 5.69 12.81
N SER A 6 18.17 6.22 11.93
CA SER A 6 16.92 5.57 11.52
C SER A 6 17.17 4.19 10.92
N LEU A 7 18.16 4.05 10.03
CA LEU A 7 18.55 2.76 9.45
C LEU A 7 19.07 1.78 10.51
N ALA A 8 19.86 2.27 11.48
CA ALA A 8 20.35 1.44 12.57
C ALA A 8 19.20 0.92 13.46
N VAL A 9 18.21 1.77 13.76
CA VAL A 9 17.01 1.38 14.54
C VAL A 9 16.16 0.36 13.77
N ILE A 10 15.93 0.58 12.47
CA ILE A 10 15.17 -0.37 11.64
C ILE A 10 15.86 -1.73 11.61
N ARG A 11 17.18 -1.78 11.40
CA ARG A 11 17.96 -3.02 11.42
C ARG A 11 17.89 -3.73 12.76
N ALA A 12 18.01 -2.98 13.87
CA ALA A 12 17.88 -3.54 15.21
C ALA A 12 16.46 -4.07 15.49
N GLY A 13 15.44 -3.49 14.85
CA GLY A 13 14.05 -3.94 14.90
C GLY A 13 13.69 -5.03 13.88
N GLN A 14 14.60 -5.45 13.00
CA GLN A 14 14.34 -6.54 12.07
C GLN A 14 14.63 -7.88 12.75
N HIS A 15 13.61 -8.73 12.82
CA HIS A 15 13.73 -10.07 13.37
C HIS A 15 14.49 -10.99 12.40
N ALA A 16 15.16 -12.04 12.91
CA ALA A 16 15.92 -13.00 12.10
C ALA A 16 15.08 -13.74 11.05
N SER A 17 13.75 -13.76 11.21
CA SER A 17 12.82 -14.30 10.20
C SER A 17 12.67 -13.41 8.96
N GLY A 18 13.08 -12.14 9.05
CA GLY A 18 12.90 -11.08 8.04
C GLY A 18 11.83 -10.05 8.41
N ALA A 19 10.96 -10.33 9.38
CA ALA A 19 9.89 -9.41 9.80
C ALA A 19 10.44 -8.11 10.41
N TYR A 20 9.81 -6.97 10.11
CA TYR A 20 10.05 -5.73 10.84
C TYR A 20 9.04 -5.62 11.98
N VAL A 21 9.51 -5.47 13.21
CA VAL A 21 8.62 -5.20 14.35
C VAL A 21 8.08 -3.77 14.26
N ALA A 22 6.78 -3.59 14.49
CA ALA A 22 6.16 -2.26 14.43
C ALA A 22 6.71 -1.32 15.52
N SER A 23 6.88 -1.83 16.75
CA SER A 23 7.62 -1.13 17.79
C SER A 23 8.22 -2.12 18.79
N PRO A 24 9.56 -2.17 18.93
CA PRO A 24 10.21 -3.11 19.84
C PRO A 24 10.02 -2.75 21.33
N THR A 25 9.69 -1.48 21.62
CA THR A 25 9.61 -0.95 22.99
C THR A 25 8.18 -0.69 23.46
N PHE A 26 7.17 -0.96 22.61
CA PHE A 26 5.76 -0.86 22.99
C PHE A 26 5.14 -2.24 22.99
N SER A 27 4.77 -2.74 24.17
CA SER A 27 4.40 -4.15 24.41
C SER A 27 3.31 -4.70 23.51
N GLN A 28 2.37 -3.85 23.07
CA GLN A 28 1.25 -4.23 22.22
C GLN A 28 1.66 -4.38 20.74
N TYR A 29 2.83 -3.87 20.34
CA TYR A 29 3.29 -3.73 18.95
C TYR A 29 4.48 -4.64 18.62
N GLY A 30 4.68 -5.72 19.40
CA GLY A 30 5.65 -6.79 19.15
C GLY A 30 5.35 -7.68 17.93
N TYR A 31 4.59 -7.17 16.96
CA TYR A 31 4.10 -7.86 15.77
C TYR A 31 4.57 -7.12 14.52
N SER A 32 4.34 -7.73 13.35
CA SER A 32 4.65 -7.14 12.05
C SER A 32 3.35 -6.95 11.25
N TRP A 33 3.14 -5.73 10.75
CA TRP A 33 2.08 -5.39 9.81
C TRP A 33 2.66 -5.33 8.40
N LEU A 34 1.92 -5.84 7.42
CA LEU A 34 2.34 -5.76 6.02
C LEU A 34 2.45 -4.30 5.55
N ARG A 35 1.53 -3.44 5.97
CA ARG A 35 1.53 -2.00 5.68
C ARG A 35 2.85 -1.35 6.13
N ASP A 36 3.10 -1.39 7.43
CA ASP A 36 4.25 -0.73 8.07
C ASP A 36 5.56 -1.32 7.54
N GLY A 37 5.66 -2.65 7.54
CA GLY A 37 6.85 -3.35 7.06
C GLY A 37 7.16 -3.09 5.60
N THR A 38 6.14 -2.86 4.74
CA THR A 38 6.39 -2.53 3.33
C THR A 38 6.95 -1.13 3.15
N TRP A 39 6.45 -0.13 3.89
CA TRP A 39 7.03 1.22 3.85
C TRP A 39 8.46 1.24 4.42
N ILE A 40 8.72 0.44 5.46
CA ILE A 40 10.07 0.24 6.00
C ILE A 40 10.97 -0.43 4.95
N ALA A 41 10.53 -1.54 4.33
CA ALA A 41 11.29 -2.23 3.29
C ALA A 41 11.63 -1.30 2.12
N TYR A 42 10.66 -0.52 1.64
CA TYR A 42 10.89 0.45 0.58
C TYR A 42 11.91 1.53 0.98
N ALA A 43 11.87 2.02 2.22
CA ALA A 43 12.87 2.96 2.72
C ALA A 43 14.27 2.32 2.81
N MET A 44 14.36 1.04 3.19
CA MET A 44 15.62 0.29 3.21
C MET A 44 16.17 0.10 1.79
N ASP A 45 15.33 -0.19 0.81
CA ASP A 45 15.72 -0.24 -0.61
C ASP A 45 16.24 1.10 -1.12
N LEU A 46 15.56 2.22 -0.81
CA LEU A 46 16.04 3.56 -1.17
C LEU A 46 17.38 3.91 -0.52
N ALA A 47 17.69 3.32 0.64
CA ALA A 47 18.96 3.46 1.33
C ALA A 47 20.04 2.47 0.85
N GLY A 48 19.72 1.60 -0.12
CA GLY A 48 20.63 0.58 -0.67
C GLY A 48 20.75 -0.70 0.16
N ASP A 49 19.95 -0.87 1.20
CA ASP A 49 19.92 -2.08 2.02
C ASP A 49 18.89 -3.10 1.49
N HIS A 50 19.14 -3.55 0.26
CA HIS A 50 18.28 -4.48 -0.45
C HIS A 50 18.16 -5.85 0.23
N ALA A 51 19.19 -6.28 0.97
CA ALA A 51 19.16 -7.54 1.69
C ALA A 51 18.13 -7.51 2.82
N SER A 52 18.08 -6.41 3.58
CA SER A 52 17.09 -6.19 4.64
C SER A 52 15.67 -6.14 4.06
N ALA A 53 15.44 -5.42 2.96
CA ALA A 53 14.15 -5.37 2.27
C ALA A 53 13.73 -6.75 1.71
N SER A 54 14.64 -7.44 1.02
CA SER A 54 14.41 -8.79 0.46
C SER A 54 14.00 -9.80 1.55
N ALA A 55 14.65 -9.75 2.72
CA ALA A 55 14.30 -10.61 3.86
C ALA A 55 12.85 -10.40 4.31
N PHE A 56 12.38 -9.14 4.35
CA PHE A 56 11.00 -8.82 4.68
C PHE A 56 10.02 -9.37 3.63
N TYR A 57 10.26 -9.14 2.34
CA TYR A 57 9.35 -9.65 1.30
C TYR A 57 9.28 -11.19 1.30
N ARG A 58 10.41 -11.88 1.50
CA ARG A 58 10.44 -13.34 1.68
C ARG A 58 9.65 -13.79 2.91
N TRP A 59 9.74 -13.05 4.01
CA TRP A 59 8.97 -13.32 5.21
C TRP A 59 7.46 -13.19 4.96
N VAL A 60 7.01 -12.11 4.32
CA VAL A 60 5.58 -11.93 3.99
C VAL A 60 5.10 -13.05 3.07
N GLY A 61 5.90 -13.43 2.05
CA GLY A 61 5.57 -14.53 1.15
C GLY A 61 5.25 -15.82 1.91
N ARG A 62 6.13 -16.23 2.82
CA ARG A 62 5.91 -17.42 3.67
C ARG A 62 4.71 -17.27 4.60
N ALA A 63 4.50 -16.08 5.18
CA ALA A 63 3.38 -15.83 6.08
C ALA A 63 2.03 -15.98 5.35
N LEU A 64 1.92 -15.44 4.14
CA LEU A 64 0.70 -15.51 3.31
C LEU A 64 0.45 -16.93 2.79
N GLU A 65 1.49 -17.64 2.36
CA GLU A 65 1.37 -19.06 1.98
C GLU A 65 0.91 -19.92 3.17
N GLY A 66 1.38 -19.63 4.38
CA GLY A 66 0.87 -20.24 5.61
C GLY A 66 -0.63 -20.01 5.87
N GLN A 67 -1.24 -19.01 5.22
CA GLN A 67 -2.68 -18.73 5.30
C GLN A 67 -3.49 -19.31 4.14
N ALA A 68 -2.88 -20.06 3.21
CA ALA A 68 -3.56 -20.56 2.02
C ALA A 68 -4.87 -21.31 2.36
N ALA A 69 -4.83 -22.25 3.30
CA ALA A 69 -6.02 -23.01 3.70
C ALA A 69 -7.14 -22.11 4.30
N ARG A 70 -6.79 -21.01 4.96
CA ARG A 70 -7.76 -20.04 5.46
C ARG A 70 -8.43 -19.30 4.29
N ILE A 71 -7.62 -18.83 3.33
CA ILE A 71 -8.11 -18.14 2.12
C ILE A 71 -9.05 -19.06 1.34
N GLU A 72 -8.68 -20.32 1.10
CA GLU A 72 -9.54 -21.26 0.35
C GLU A 72 -10.89 -21.47 1.02
N ARG A 73 -10.91 -21.65 2.35
CA ARG A 73 -12.18 -21.81 3.10
C ARG A 73 -13.05 -20.56 3.01
N LEU A 74 -12.43 -19.38 3.16
CA LEU A 74 -13.14 -18.11 3.05
C LEU A 74 -13.73 -17.92 1.65
N LEU A 75 -12.95 -18.15 0.60
CA LEU A 75 -13.41 -18.01 -0.79
C LEU A 75 -14.56 -18.99 -1.09
N ALA A 76 -14.44 -20.24 -0.65
CA ALA A 76 -15.51 -21.22 -0.80
C ALA A 76 -16.80 -20.82 -0.04
N SER A 77 -16.68 -20.16 1.12
CA SER A 77 -17.82 -19.62 1.87
C SER A 77 -18.51 -18.49 1.11
N LEU A 78 -17.73 -17.54 0.56
CA LEU A 78 -18.25 -16.46 -0.27
C LEU A 78 -18.96 -16.98 -1.53
N GLU A 79 -18.43 -18.02 -2.18
CA GLU A 79 -19.06 -18.66 -3.35
C GLU A 79 -20.42 -19.28 -3.02
N ARG A 80 -20.62 -19.74 -1.77
CA ARG A 80 -21.91 -20.23 -1.27
C ARG A 80 -22.86 -19.10 -0.84
N GLY A 81 -22.45 -17.84 -0.95
CA GLY A 81 -23.23 -16.68 -0.50
C GLY A 81 -23.29 -16.56 1.03
N GLU A 82 -22.40 -17.23 1.74
CA GLU A 82 -22.29 -17.14 3.20
C GLU A 82 -21.52 -15.88 3.59
N THR A 83 -21.83 -15.33 4.77
CA THR A 83 -21.05 -14.22 5.35
C THR A 83 -19.93 -14.81 6.21
N PRO A 84 -18.64 -14.56 5.88
CA PRO A 84 -17.53 -15.03 6.70
C PRO A 84 -17.60 -14.42 8.11
N ALA A 85 -17.16 -15.17 9.12
CA ALA A 85 -16.97 -14.62 10.46
C ALA A 85 -15.67 -13.80 10.53
N GLU A 86 -15.53 -12.93 11.53
CA GLU A 86 -14.36 -12.03 11.63
C GLU A 86 -13.03 -12.79 11.64
N GLN A 87 -12.97 -13.95 12.30
CA GLN A 87 -11.77 -14.79 12.37
C GLN A 87 -11.40 -15.49 11.04
N ASP A 88 -12.33 -15.55 10.08
CA ASP A 88 -12.09 -16.18 8.78
C ASP A 88 -11.27 -15.27 7.86
N TYR A 89 -11.32 -13.95 8.07
CA TYR A 89 -10.50 -13.00 7.34
C TYR A 89 -9.01 -13.19 7.65
N LEU A 90 -8.16 -12.71 6.73
CA LEU A 90 -6.74 -12.71 6.96
C LEU A 90 -6.37 -11.71 8.08
N PRO A 91 -5.34 -12.02 8.88
CA PRO A 91 -4.98 -11.20 10.03
C PRO A 91 -4.32 -9.89 9.57
N THR A 92 -4.61 -8.81 10.29
CA THR A 92 -3.99 -7.50 10.04
C THR A 92 -2.52 -7.50 10.42
N ARG A 93 -2.20 -8.14 11.55
CA ARG A 93 -0.86 -8.26 12.12
C ARG A 93 -0.45 -9.72 12.22
N PHE A 94 0.83 -9.99 12.02
CA PHE A 94 1.39 -11.33 12.14
C PHE A 94 2.40 -11.36 13.30
N THR A 95 2.52 -12.50 13.95
CA THR A 95 3.66 -12.74 14.83
C THR A 95 4.96 -12.61 14.02
N LEU A 96 6.09 -12.35 14.67
CA LEU A 96 7.37 -12.26 13.94
C LEU A 96 7.76 -13.59 13.25
N ALA A 97 7.16 -14.71 13.65
CA ALA A 97 7.29 -16.00 12.98
C ALA A 97 6.44 -16.12 11.69
N GLY A 98 5.56 -15.16 11.42
CA GLY A 98 4.66 -15.17 10.25
C GLY A 98 3.34 -15.90 10.48
N CYS A 99 2.97 -16.16 11.75
CA CYS A 99 1.72 -16.83 12.09
C CYS A 99 0.61 -15.82 12.36
N ALA A 100 -0.63 -16.21 12.07
CA ALA A 100 -1.82 -15.55 12.62
C ALA A 100 -1.88 -15.81 14.13
N GLU A 101 -2.37 -14.83 14.89
CA GLU A 101 -2.65 -15.03 16.31
C GLU A 101 -3.94 -15.85 16.48
N GLU A 102 -3.89 -16.90 17.30
CA GLU A 102 -5.06 -17.70 17.64
C GLU A 102 -5.94 -16.94 18.64
N ASN A 103 -7.26 -16.91 18.41
CA ASN A 103 -8.23 -16.23 19.27
C ASN A 103 -7.93 -14.74 19.51
N SER A 104 -7.34 -14.08 18.51
CA SER A 104 -7.11 -12.63 18.48
C SER A 104 -8.40 -11.88 18.78
N LEU A 105 -8.36 -10.99 19.78
CA LEU A 105 -9.38 -9.95 20.00
C LEU A 105 -9.06 -8.65 19.24
N TRP A 106 -8.08 -8.70 18.34
CA TRP A 106 -7.65 -7.53 17.56
C TRP A 106 -8.70 -7.17 16.51
N TRP A 107 -8.67 -5.91 16.09
CA TRP A 107 -9.47 -5.40 14.99
C TRP A 107 -8.87 -5.87 13.64
N ASP A 108 -8.96 -7.18 13.43
CA ASP A 108 -8.55 -7.85 12.21
C ASP A 108 -9.52 -7.57 11.05
N PHE A 109 -9.09 -7.86 9.83
CA PHE A 109 -9.71 -7.44 8.56
C PHE A 109 -9.40 -6.00 8.12
N GLN A 110 -8.15 -5.80 7.70
CA GLN A 110 -7.67 -4.65 6.94
C GLN A 110 -7.12 -5.12 5.60
N LEU A 111 -7.54 -4.50 4.50
CA LEU A 111 -7.12 -4.93 3.16
C LEU A 111 -5.91 -4.17 2.60
N ASP A 112 -5.61 -3.01 3.18
CA ASP A 112 -4.62 -2.07 2.63
C ASP A 112 -3.19 -2.60 2.74
N GLY A 113 -2.89 -3.38 3.79
CA GLY A 113 -1.58 -4.02 3.97
C GLY A 113 -1.21 -4.94 2.81
N TYR A 114 -2.16 -5.73 2.30
CA TYR A 114 -1.92 -6.65 1.20
C TYR A 114 -1.70 -5.92 -0.13
N GLY A 115 -2.50 -4.87 -0.40
CA GLY A 115 -2.31 -4.02 -1.58
C GLY A 115 -0.97 -3.29 -1.55
N THR A 116 -0.61 -2.75 -0.39
CA THR A 116 0.69 -2.07 -0.18
C THR A 116 1.84 -3.04 -0.38
N TRP A 117 1.75 -4.27 0.16
CA TRP A 117 2.77 -5.30 -0.01
C TRP A 117 3.01 -5.66 -1.47
N LEU A 118 1.95 -5.88 -2.27
CA LEU A 118 2.09 -6.13 -3.71
C LEU A 118 2.85 -5.00 -4.42
N TRP A 119 2.52 -3.74 -4.09
CA TRP A 119 3.21 -2.58 -4.64
C TRP A 119 4.69 -2.57 -4.27
N GLY A 120 5.01 -2.74 -2.98
CA GLY A 120 6.39 -2.67 -2.50
C GLY A 120 7.25 -3.82 -3.00
N ALA A 121 6.69 -5.04 -3.05
CA ALA A 121 7.40 -6.19 -3.60
C ALA A 121 7.80 -5.93 -5.04
N VAL A 122 6.89 -5.47 -5.90
CA VAL A 122 7.24 -5.12 -7.28
C VAL A 122 8.24 -3.97 -7.36
N ALA A 123 8.11 -2.93 -6.52
CA ALA A 123 9.09 -1.84 -6.48
C ALA A 123 10.51 -2.33 -6.16
N HIS A 124 10.64 -3.26 -5.22
CA HIS A 124 11.92 -3.92 -4.90
C HIS A 124 12.48 -4.69 -6.10
N ILE A 125 11.63 -5.45 -6.82
CA ILE A 125 12.04 -6.18 -8.03
C ILE A 125 12.45 -5.23 -9.14
N GLU A 126 11.69 -4.16 -9.39
CA GLU A 126 12.01 -3.13 -10.39
C GLU A 126 13.35 -2.45 -10.06
N GLN A 127 13.66 -2.25 -8.77
CA GLN A 127 14.90 -1.61 -8.32
C GLN A 127 16.13 -2.53 -8.35
N THR A 128 15.96 -3.82 -8.03
CA THR A 128 17.08 -4.77 -7.85
C THR A 128 17.28 -5.73 -9.02
N GLY A 129 16.23 -5.98 -9.81
CA GLY A 129 16.23 -7.01 -10.85
C GLY A 129 16.15 -8.45 -10.32
N ASP A 130 15.85 -8.67 -9.03
CA ASP A 130 15.82 -10.02 -8.41
C ASP A 130 14.60 -10.86 -8.83
N LEU A 131 14.55 -11.29 -10.09
CA LEU A 131 13.47 -12.14 -10.60
C LEU A 131 13.37 -13.49 -9.89
N ALA A 132 14.44 -13.95 -9.23
CA ALA A 132 14.42 -15.18 -8.45
C ALA A 132 13.58 -15.00 -7.17
N LEU A 133 13.69 -13.87 -6.48
CA LEU A 133 12.77 -13.52 -5.40
C LEU A 133 11.33 -13.45 -5.93
N TRP A 134 11.10 -12.77 -7.05
CA TRP A 134 9.73 -12.66 -7.59
C TRP A 134 9.11 -14.04 -7.86
N ALA A 135 9.86 -14.97 -8.44
CA ALA A 135 9.41 -16.35 -8.64
C ALA A 135 9.05 -17.05 -7.31
N VAL A 136 9.86 -16.84 -6.27
CA VAL A 136 9.57 -17.36 -4.91
C VAL A 136 8.29 -16.77 -4.34
N LEU A 137 7.98 -15.50 -4.59
CA LEU A 137 6.78 -14.84 -4.08
C LEU A 137 5.51 -15.19 -4.86
N SER A 138 5.61 -15.94 -5.97
CA SER A 138 4.49 -16.16 -6.88
C SER A 138 3.28 -16.82 -6.19
N GLY A 139 3.48 -17.80 -5.31
CA GLY A 139 2.37 -18.42 -4.58
C GLY A 139 1.60 -17.41 -3.71
N ALA A 140 2.33 -16.63 -2.92
CA ALA A 140 1.77 -15.58 -2.08
C ALA A 140 1.08 -14.46 -2.88
N VAL A 141 1.63 -14.06 -4.03
CA VAL A 141 1.02 -13.07 -4.92
C VAL A 141 -0.33 -13.58 -5.42
N GLU A 142 -0.40 -14.83 -5.87
CA GLU A 142 -1.66 -15.42 -6.36
C GLU A 142 -2.75 -15.46 -5.28
N LEU A 143 -2.40 -15.95 -4.09
CA LEU A 143 -3.31 -15.98 -2.94
C LEU A 143 -3.83 -14.59 -2.58
N THR A 144 -2.94 -13.60 -2.61
CA THR A 144 -3.29 -12.20 -2.31
C THR A 144 -4.24 -11.63 -3.36
N LEU A 145 -3.98 -11.87 -4.64
CA LEU A 145 -4.86 -11.41 -5.72
C LEU A 145 -6.24 -12.05 -5.62
N ARG A 146 -6.34 -13.36 -5.35
CA ARG A 146 -7.64 -14.02 -5.16
C ARG A 146 -8.41 -13.46 -3.97
N TYR A 147 -7.71 -13.24 -2.85
CA TYR A 147 -8.30 -12.65 -1.65
C TYR A 147 -8.83 -11.22 -1.89
N LEU A 148 -8.01 -10.35 -2.48
CA LEU A 148 -8.40 -8.98 -2.82
C LEU A 148 -9.50 -8.94 -3.89
N GLY A 149 -9.47 -9.86 -4.85
CA GLY A 149 -10.48 -9.99 -5.90
C GLY A 149 -11.89 -10.20 -5.35
N ALA A 150 -12.00 -11.05 -4.33
CA ALA A 150 -13.27 -11.35 -3.69
C ALA A 150 -13.74 -10.24 -2.73
N LEU A 151 -12.82 -9.47 -2.13
CA LEU A 151 -13.13 -8.64 -0.96
C LEU A 151 -12.89 -7.14 -1.12
N TRP A 152 -12.38 -6.63 -2.25
CA TRP A 152 -12.03 -5.21 -2.35
C TRP A 152 -13.21 -4.24 -2.13
N GLN A 153 -14.46 -4.70 -2.29
CA GLN A 153 -15.68 -3.92 -2.00
C GLN A 153 -16.27 -4.21 -0.61
N ALA A 154 -15.67 -5.07 0.20
CA ALA A 154 -16.16 -5.39 1.53
C ALA A 154 -15.81 -4.26 2.52
N PRO A 155 -16.74 -3.85 3.41
CA PRO A 155 -16.42 -2.96 4.52
C PRO A 155 -15.33 -3.57 5.40
N ASN A 156 -14.33 -2.78 5.78
CA ASN A 156 -13.16 -3.22 6.55
C ASN A 156 -12.70 -2.13 7.52
N TYR A 157 -11.76 -2.41 8.41
CA TYR A 157 -11.11 -1.35 9.20
C TYR A 157 -10.23 -0.48 8.31
N ASP A 158 -10.11 0.82 8.62
CA ASP A 158 -9.10 1.66 7.99
C ASP A 158 -7.69 1.38 8.51
N CYS A 159 -6.68 2.09 7.98
CA CYS A 159 -5.30 1.94 8.42
C CYS A 159 -5.04 2.38 9.87
N TRP A 160 -6.01 3.03 10.51
CA TRP A 160 -5.99 3.42 11.92
C TRP A 160 -6.75 2.43 12.80
N GLU A 161 -7.21 1.31 12.22
CA GLU A 161 -7.97 0.26 12.87
C GLU A 161 -9.35 0.72 13.36
N GLU A 162 -9.95 1.66 12.64
CA GLU A 162 -11.25 2.25 12.97
C GLU A 162 -12.28 1.96 11.88
N HIS A 163 -13.57 2.14 12.22
CA HIS A 163 -14.65 2.23 11.23
C HIS A 163 -14.85 0.99 10.33
N ARG A 164 -14.84 -0.21 10.93
CA ARG A 164 -15.09 -1.55 10.30
C ARG A 164 -16.22 -1.64 9.29
N GLN A 165 -17.26 -0.81 9.47
CA GLN A 165 -18.51 -0.88 8.72
C GLN A 165 -18.50 -0.03 7.46
N HIS A 166 -17.33 0.53 7.11
CA HIS A 166 -17.17 1.42 5.97
C HIS A 166 -16.10 0.91 5.00
N ILE A 167 -16.11 1.50 3.80
CA ILE A 167 -15.10 1.30 2.76
C ILE A 167 -14.26 2.58 2.68
N HIS A 168 -12.95 2.42 2.69
CA HIS A 168 -11.99 3.51 2.82
C HIS A 168 -11.23 3.75 1.50
N PRO A 169 -11.27 4.96 0.92
CA PRO A 169 -10.55 5.27 -0.31
C PRO A 169 -9.03 5.05 -0.20
N ALA A 170 -8.43 5.26 0.97
CA ALA A 170 -7.02 4.96 1.20
C ALA A 170 -6.71 3.45 1.04
N THR A 171 -7.58 2.59 1.55
CA THR A 171 -7.49 1.13 1.35
C THR A 171 -7.62 0.76 -0.13
N LEU A 172 -8.60 1.34 -0.82
CA LEU A 172 -8.78 1.12 -2.25
C LEU A 172 -7.59 1.59 -3.08
N ALA A 173 -6.95 2.70 -2.67
CA ALA A 173 -5.73 3.21 -3.30
C ALA A 173 -4.55 2.24 -3.14
N ALA A 174 -4.39 1.64 -1.95
CA ALA A 174 -3.37 0.63 -1.71
C ALA A 174 -3.58 -0.62 -2.58
N ILE A 175 -4.81 -1.12 -2.66
CA ILE A 175 -5.16 -2.24 -3.55
C ILE A 175 -4.89 -1.87 -5.01
N TYR A 176 -5.38 -0.73 -5.47
CA TYR A 176 -5.14 -0.24 -6.83
C TYR A 176 -3.65 -0.16 -7.16
N GLY A 177 -2.84 0.44 -6.29
CA GLY A 177 -1.40 0.57 -6.46
C GLY A 177 -0.71 -0.78 -6.59
N GLY A 178 -1.07 -1.74 -5.73
CA GLY A 178 -0.58 -3.12 -5.79
C GLY A 178 -0.92 -3.82 -7.10
N LEU A 179 -2.19 -3.78 -7.51
CA LEU A 179 -2.63 -4.39 -8.77
C LEU A 179 -1.93 -3.77 -9.98
N ARG A 180 -1.80 -2.44 -10.02
CA ARG A 180 -1.10 -1.74 -11.10
C ARG A 180 0.39 -2.08 -11.14
N ALA A 181 1.02 -2.30 -9.98
CA ALA A 181 2.41 -2.71 -9.92
C ALA A 181 2.59 -4.12 -10.50
N VAL A 182 1.80 -5.09 -10.03
CA VAL A 182 1.82 -6.46 -10.57
C VAL A 182 1.51 -6.46 -12.06
N GLN A 183 0.53 -5.68 -12.52
CA GLN A 183 0.19 -5.58 -13.94
C GLN A 183 1.35 -5.06 -14.81
N ARG A 184 2.24 -4.20 -14.29
CA ARG A 184 3.42 -3.76 -15.06
C ARG A 184 4.43 -4.88 -15.26
N LEU A 185 4.64 -5.69 -14.22
CA LEU A 185 5.62 -6.78 -14.23
C LEU A 185 5.07 -8.02 -14.97
N GLU A 186 3.81 -8.38 -14.71
CA GLU A 186 3.11 -9.55 -15.28
C GLU A 186 1.67 -9.17 -15.70
N PRO A 187 1.47 -8.55 -16.88
CA PRO A 187 0.15 -8.07 -17.32
C PRO A 187 -0.95 -9.13 -17.32
N ALA A 188 -0.62 -10.37 -17.71
CA ALA A 188 -1.58 -11.48 -17.79
C ALA A 188 -2.10 -11.93 -16.43
N ARG A 189 -1.44 -11.54 -15.34
CA ARG A 189 -1.79 -11.95 -13.98
C ARG A 189 -2.94 -11.15 -13.38
N ILE A 190 -3.21 -9.97 -13.91
CA ILE A 190 -4.29 -9.10 -13.44
C ILE A 190 -5.46 -9.16 -14.42
N PRO A 191 -6.65 -9.63 -13.99
CA PRO A 191 -7.87 -9.53 -14.77
C PRO A 191 -8.07 -8.16 -15.41
N ALA A 192 -8.44 -8.15 -16.70
CA ALA A 192 -8.60 -6.93 -17.47
C ALA A 192 -9.62 -5.98 -16.84
N GLY A 193 -9.25 -4.71 -16.69
CA GLY A 193 -10.13 -3.66 -16.17
C GLY A 193 -10.32 -3.64 -14.66
N TRP A 194 -9.72 -4.56 -13.90
CA TRP A 194 -9.91 -4.60 -12.45
C TRP A 194 -9.35 -3.36 -11.72
N PRO A 195 -8.11 -2.89 -11.97
CA PRO A 195 -7.66 -1.62 -11.40
C PRO A 195 -8.57 -0.45 -11.80
N GLU A 196 -9.03 -0.41 -13.05
CA GLU A 196 -9.91 0.64 -13.56
C GLU A 196 -11.27 0.63 -12.85
N ALA A 197 -11.80 -0.54 -12.48
CA ALA A 197 -13.03 -0.67 -11.71
C ALA A 197 -12.88 -0.06 -10.31
N ILE A 198 -11.77 -0.31 -9.62
CA ILE A 198 -11.48 0.31 -8.31
C ILE A 198 -11.41 1.83 -8.45
N ARG A 199 -10.68 2.32 -9.45
CA ARG A 199 -10.55 3.75 -9.73
C ARG A 199 -11.91 4.39 -10.02
N ALA A 200 -12.74 3.75 -10.85
CA ALA A 200 -14.09 4.23 -11.16
C ALA A 200 -14.96 4.29 -9.90
N TYR A 201 -14.91 3.24 -9.07
CA TYR A 201 -15.64 3.19 -7.81
C TYR A 201 -15.28 4.34 -6.87
N VAL A 202 -13.98 4.65 -6.70
CA VAL A 202 -13.53 5.79 -5.89
C VAL A 202 -14.04 7.12 -6.46
N LEU A 203 -13.91 7.34 -7.78
CA LEU A 203 -14.38 8.58 -8.42
C LEU A 203 -15.90 8.78 -8.32
N GLU A 204 -16.66 7.69 -8.35
CA GLU A 204 -18.12 7.75 -8.33
C GLU A 204 -18.66 7.86 -6.91
N LYS A 205 -18.12 7.09 -5.96
CA LYS A 205 -18.71 6.90 -4.64
C LYS A 205 -18.03 7.69 -3.53
N ALA A 206 -16.74 8.02 -3.69
CA ALA A 206 -15.92 8.56 -2.60
C ALA A 206 -15.54 10.04 -2.77
N ILE A 207 -16.16 10.75 -3.71
CA ILE A 207 -15.93 12.19 -3.90
C ILE A 207 -17.04 12.96 -3.16
N ALA A 208 -16.64 13.77 -2.19
CA ALA A 208 -17.54 14.64 -1.46
C ALA A 208 -18.18 15.68 -2.40
N PRO A 209 -19.36 16.24 -2.05
CA PRO A 209 -19.98 17.30 -2.85
C PRO A 209 -19.05 18.51 -3.12
N ALA A 210 -18.13 18.78 -2.19
CA ALA A 210 -17.12 19.83 -2.33
C ALA A 210 -15.95 19.48 -3.28
N GLY A 211 -15.92 18.27 -3.85
CA GLY A 211 -14.98 17.85 -4.90
C GLY A 211 -13.69 17.16 -4.42
N HIS A 212 -13.54 16.91 -3.12
CA HIS A 212 -12.38 16.19 -2.55
C HIS A 212 -12.73 14.74 -2.16
N VAL A 213 -11.70 13.91 -1.96
CA VAL A 213 -11.88 12.51 -1.56
C VAL A 213 -12.27 12.42 -0.08
N MET A 214 -13.29 11.63 0.21
CA MET A 214 -13.79 11.32 1.56
C MET A 214 -12.81 10.44 2.34
N LYS A 215 -12.79 10.53 3.67
CA LYS A 215 -12.09 9.56 4.53
C LYS A 215 -12.61 8.14 4.32
N PHE A 216 -13.93 7.99 4.30
CA PHE A 216 -14.65 6.75 4.03
C PHE A 216 -16.01 7.09 3.43
N LEU A 217 -16.63 6.13 2.75
CA LEU A 217 -17.89 6.38 2.05
C LEU A 217 -18.96 6.97 2.97
N GLY A 218 -19.51 8.13 2.58
CA GLY A 218 -20.52 8.85 3.35
C GLY A 218 -19.97 9.85 4.38
N ASN A 219 -18.65 9.92 4.58
CA ASN A 219 -18.02 10.88 5.49
C ASN A 219 -17.16 11.89 4.73
N PRO A 220 -17.58 13.18 4.64
CA PRO A 220 -16.87 14.19 3.86
C PRO A 220 -15.59 14.73 4.55
N VAL A 221 -15.24 14.26 5.75
CA VAL A 221 -13.99 14.68 6.42
C VAL A 221 -12.79 14.10 5.68
N VAL A 222 -11.68 14.86 5.68
CA VAL A 222 -10.40 14.41 5.12
C VAL A 222 -9.56 13.70 6.18
N ASP A 223 -8.72 12.77 5.73
CA ASP A 223 -7.80 12.00 6.56
C ASP A 223 -6.41 12.01 5.94
N ALA A 224 -5.36 11.98 6.77
CA ALA A 224 -3.99 12.07 6.28
C ALA A 224 -3.58 10.85 5.42
N SER A 225 -4.21 9.69 5.62
CA SER A 225 -4.04 8.50 4.75
C SER A 225 -4.42 8.77 3.29
N LEU A 226 -5.19 9.84 3.00
CA LEU A 226 -5.50 10.21 1.62
C LEU A 226 -4.27 10.66 0.82
N LEU A 227 -3.15 10.97 1.49
CA LEU A 227 -1.86 11.18 0.82
C LEU A 227 -1.39 9.93 0.07
N TRP A 228 -1.81 8.73 0.49
CA TRP A 228 -1.49 7.49 -0.21
C TRP A 228 -2.06 7.43 -1.61
N LEU A 229 -3.18 8.12 -1.87
CA LEU A 229 -3.74 8.21 -3.23
C LEU A 229 -2.75 8.90 -4.18
N ALA A 230 -1.98 9.87 -3.70
CA ALA A 230 -0.99 10.55 -4.54
C ALA A 230 0.23 9.66 -4.83
N CYS A 231 0.69 8.87 -3.85
CA CYS A 231 1.84 7.98 -4.02
C CYS A 231 1.49 6.68 -4.77
N LEU A 232 0.43 5.99 -4.36
CA LEU A 232 0.06 4.66 -4.86
C LEU A 232 -0.84 4.72 -6.10
N MET A 233 -1.53 5.84 -6.32
CA MET A 233 -2.32 6.07 -7.55
C MET A 233 -1.69 7.10 -8.48
N ALA A 234 -0.38 7.37 -8.40
CA ALA A 234 0.31 8.35 -9.25
C ALA A 234 0.05 8.17 -10.77
N CYS A 235 -0.39 6.97 -11.21
CA CYS A 235 -0.88 6.73 -12.57
C CYS A 235 -2.27 7.33 -12.91
N TRP A 236 -2.91 8.14 -12.04
CA TRP A 236 -4.22 8.76 -12.29
C TRP A 236 -4.21 9.83 -13.40
N THR A 237 -3.03 10.27 -13.83
CA THR A 237 -2.89 11.36 -14.79
C THR A 237 -3.14 10.89 -16.23
N SER A 238 -4.31 11.23 -16.80
CA SER A 238 -4.38 11.41 -18.25
C SER A 238 -3.61 12.69 -18.60
N LYS A 239 -2.94 12.70 -19.76
CA LYS A 239 -2.28 13.90 -20.34
C LYS A 239 -3.21 15.10 -20.50
N THR A 240 -4.51 14.94 -20.31
CA THR A 240 -5.51 15.97 -20.60
C THR A 240 -6.00 16.75 -19.38
N ARG A 241 -5.84 16.25 -18.13
CA ARG A 241 -6.15 16.99 -16.88
C ARG A 241 -5.34 16.46 -15.69
N PRO A 242 -4.20 17.06 -15.33
CA PRO A 242 -3.40 16.59 -14.19
C PRO A 242 -4.16 16.79 -12.87
N PHE A 243 -4.11 15.77 -12.00
CA PHE A 243 -4.72 15.78 -10.65
C PHE A 243 -4.24 16.96 -9.79
N SER A 244 -3.05 17.51 -10.07
CA SER A 244 -2.54 18.73 -9.43
C SER A 244 -3.52 19.91 -9.51
N ALA A 245 -4.36 19.98 -10.56
CA ALA A 245 -5.35 21.05 -10.72
C ALA A 245 -6.59 20.88 -9.82
N ARG A 246 -6.93 19.66 -9.36
CA ARG A 246 -7.96 19.42 -8.33
C ARG A 246 -7.38 19.34 -6.93
N TRP A 247 -6.14 18.89 -6.78
CA TRP A 247 -5.39 18.93 -5.52
C TRP A 247 -5.17 20.37 -5.02
N ASN A 248 -4.90 21.32 -5.92
CA ASN A 248 -4.85 22.75 -5.57
C ASN A 248 -6.22 23.36 -5.23
N ALA A 249 -7.34 22.70 -5.55
CA ALA A 249 -8.68 23.10 -5.12
C ALA A 249 -9.02 22.57 -3.72
N SER A 250 -8.33 21.52 -3.24
CA SER A 250 -8.34 21.10 -1.83
C SER A 250 -7.42 21.97 -0.96
N LYS A 251 -7.60 23.29 -1.01
CA LYS A 251 -7.06 24.20 0.02
C LYS A 251 -7.34 23.72 1.45
N PRO A 252 -8.50 23.12 1.80
CA PRO A 252 -8.72 22.66 3.17
C PRO A 252 -7.73 21.59 3.63
N THR A 253 -7.32 20.65 2.78
CA THR A 253 -6.44 19.53 3.19
C THR A 253 -5.00 20.00 3.36
N CYS A 254 -4.44 20.71 2.38
CA CYS A 254 -3.09 21.26 2.52
C CYS A 254 -3.04 22.40 3.55
N THR A 255 -4.05 23.26 3.67
CA THR A 255 -4.06 24.37 4.64
C THR A 255 -4.38 23.90 6.07
N ALA A 256 -5.21 22.87 6.27
CA ALA A 256 -5.44 22.29 7.60
C ALA A 256 -4.25 21.43 8.07
N LEU A 257 -3.51 20.79 7.16
CA LEU A 257 -2.35 19.97 7.50
C LEU A 257 -1.01 20.75 7.50
N ALA A 258 -0.90 21.89 6.81
CA ALA A 258 0.35 22.68 6.77
C ALA A 258 0.57 23.59 7.99
N ALA A 259 -0.45 23.80 8.84
CA ALA A 259 -0.37 24.73 9.97
C ALA A 259 0.07 24.08 11.30
N ALA A 260 0.18 22.76 11.39
CA ALA A 260 0.61 22.06 12.60
C ALA A 260 1.18 20.69 12.26
N SER A 261 2.01 20.13 13.15
CA SER A 261 2.42 18.72 13.18
C SER A 261 1.28 17.83 12.66
N ILE A 262 1.47 17.16 11.52
CA ILE A 262 0.36 16.51 10.81
C ILE A 262 -0.24 15.42 11.71
N ALA A 263 -1.41 15.69 12.27
CA ALA A 263 -2.18 14.73 13.06
C ALA A 263 -2.93 13.79 12.13
N THR A 264 -3.29 12.60 12.64
CA THR A 264 -4.10 11.62 11.89
C THR A 264 -5.41 12.23 11.38
N ARG A 265 -6.06 13.07 12.20
CA ARG A 265 -7.25 13.91 11.91
C ARG A 265 -7.34 15.11 12.88
N PRO A 266 -8.12 16.17 12.55
CA PRO A 266 -8.33 17.34 13.42
C PRO A 266 -8.97 17.05 14.79
N THR A 267 -9.62 15.89 14.97
CA THR A 267 -10.39 15.53 16.17
C THR A 267 -9.96 14.20 16.81
N SER A 268 -8.73 13.73 16.56
CA SER A 268 -8.25 12.47 17.15
C SER A 268 -8.21 12.56 18.68
N THR A 269 -8.70 11.52 19.36
CA THR A 269 -8.65 11.38 20.84
C THR A 269 -7.62 10.35 21.31
N MET A 270 -6.94 9.64 20.40
CA MET A 270 -5.79 8.79 20.74
C MET A 270 -4.55 9.66 21.03
N ALA A 271 -3.54 9.12 21.70
CA ALA A 271 -2.27 9.82 21.95
C ALA A 271 -1.58 10.37 20.67
N ALA A 272 -1.99 9.89 19.48
CA ALA A 272 -1.65 10.38 18.14
C ALA A 272 -2.33 11.72 17.73
N ALA A 273 -3.09 12.36 18.62
CA ALA A 273 -3.57 13.74 18.45
C ALA A 273 -2.41 14.76 18.41
N SER A 274 -1.24 14.36 18.94
CA SER A 274 0.05 15.03 18.77
C SER A 274 0.68 14.49 17.50
N GLY A 275 1.01 15.34 16.51
CA GLY A 275 1.21 14.90 15.13
C GLY A 275 2.14 13.70 14.92
N CYS A 276 1.72 12.82 14.02
CA CYS A 276 2.35 11.55 13.74
C CYS A 276 3.56 11.79 12.84
N CYS A 277 4.76 11.40 13.28
CA CYS A 277 6.02 11.69 12.60
C CYS A 277 6.12 11.11 11.17
N TRP A 278 5.30 10.10 10.85
CA TRP A 278 5.20 9.54 9.51
C TRP A 278 4.62 10.56 8.53
N LEU A 279 3.52 11.22 8.89
CA LEU A 279 2.70 12.00 7.99
C LEU A 279 3.43 13.20 7.33
N PRO A 280 4.29 13.97 8.04
CA PRO A 280 5.14 14.99 7.41
C PRO A 280 6.08 14.43 6.32
N GLY A 281 6.55 13.18 6.47
CA GLY A 281 7.39 12.53 5.47
C GLY A 281 6.68 12.31 4.13
N TRP A 282 5.36 12.12 4.15
CA TRP A 282 4.53 11.96 2.94
C TRP A 282 4.15 13.30 2.30
N ALA A 283 4.18 14.39 3.07
CA ALA A 283 3.90 15.74 2.60
C ALA A 283 5.16 16.48 2.09
N GLY A 284 6.34 15.86 2.19
CA GLY A 284 7.58 16.36 1.61
C GLY A 284 7.54 16.39 0.07
N PRO A 285 8.51 17.08 -0.58
CA PRO A 285 8.56 17.14 -2.04
C PRO A 285 8.65 15.72 -2.63
N MET A 286 7.65 15.34 -3.43
CA MET A 286 7.62 14.07 -4.14
C MET A 286 8.84 13.96 -5.08
N PRO A 287 9.50 12.80 -5.18
CA PRO A 287 10.55 12.57 -6.17
C PRO A 287 10.01 12.82 -7.58
N ASN A 288 10.81 13.49 -8.40
CA ASN A 288 10.45 13.82 -9.77
C ASN A 288 10.50 12.54 -10.64
N TRP A 289 9.41 11.78 -10.68
CA TRP A 289 9.25 10.60 -11.52
C TRP A 289 9.00 11.04 -12.98
N GLY A 290 10.06 11.40 -13.70
CA GLY A 290 9.93 11.70 -15.12
C GLY A 290 11.13 12.38 -15.74
N GLU A 291 12.14 11.59 -16.09
CA GLU A 291 12.90 11.76 -17.33
C GLU A 291 13.65 10.44 -17.61
N GLN A 292 13.01 9.53 -18.33
CA GLN A 292 13.78 8.47 -18.99
C GLN A 292 14.45 9.07 -20.24
N PRO A 293 15.74 8.77 -20.50
CA PRO A 293 16.41 9.22 -21.70
C PRO A 293 15.73 8.62 -22.93
N LYS A 294 15.42 9.48 -23.90
CA LYS A 294 14.83 9.07 -25.19
C LYS A 294 15.72 8.01 -25.84
N PRO A 295 15.16 6.92 -26.41
CA PRO A 295 15.93 6.01 -27.24
C PRO A 295 16.37 6.77 -28.50
N THR A 296 17.68 6.86 -28.73
CA THR A 296 18.23 7.29 -30.01
C THR A 296 17.77 6.32 -31.08
N ALA A 297 16.81 6.75 -31.89
CA ALA A 297 16.40 6.07 -33.10
C ALA A 297 17.58 6.08 -34.08
N CYS A 298 18.27 4.94 -34.19
CA CYS A 298 19.21 4.67 -35.26
C CYS A 298 18.47 3.81 -36.28
N CYS A 299 17.95 4.43 -37.35
CA CYS A 299 17.83 3.80 -38.67
C CYS A 299 17.36 4.79 -39.76
N ALA A 300 18.26 4.99 -40.72
CA ALA A 300 18.08 5.18 -42.16
C ALA A 300 17.28 6.39 -42.71
N GLY A 301 18.01 7.22 -43.46
CA GLY A 301 17.46 8.18 -44.43
C GLY A 301 18.52 8.61 -45.45
N PHE A 302 18.59 7.89 -46.57
CA PHE A 302 19.28 8.28 -47.80
C PHE A 302 18.93 9.70 -48.28
N GLY A 303 19.88 10.44 -48.86
CA GLY A 303 19.54 11.48 -49.85
C GLY A 303 20.46 12.70 -50.00
N ARG A 304 21.48 12.55 -50.88
CA ARG A 304 22.01 13.53 -51.85
C ARG A 304 22.39 14.97 -51.42
N GLY A 305 23.71 15.23 -51.49
CA GLY A 305 24.29 16.11 -52.51
C GLY A 305 24.55 17.59 -52.17
N ARG A 306 25.84 17.95 -52.08
CA ARG A 306 26.55 19.03 -52.82
C ARG A 306 27.89 19.34 -52.11
N GLY A 307 28.98 19.35 -52.86
CA GLY A 307 30.34 19.63 -52.41
C GLY A 307 31.30 18.56 -52.89
#